data_AF-A0A661T7K0-F1
#
_entry.id   AF-A0A661T7K0-F1
#
_cell.length_a   1.000
_cell.length_b   1.000
_cell.length_c   1.000
_cell.angle_alpha   90.00
_cell.angle_beta   90.00
_cell.angle_gamma   90.00
#
_symmetry.space_group_name_H-M   'P 1'
#
loop_
_entity.id
_entity.type
_entity.pdbx_description
1 polymer ?
#
loop_
_entity_poly.entity_id
_entity_poly.type
_entity_poly.pdbx_seq_one_letter_code
_entity_poly.pdbx_strand_id
1 'polypeptide(L)'
;MKELGNRSALYIIPKSPFKNWAKQYDDDPLCDLVERLNEKHIYLIDFFYQENLEDILESYYLNIFEYELSSWNTIRTEWPENRSINVFT
;
A
#
# COMPACT_ATOMS: atom_id res chain seq x y z
N MET A 1 10.01 -8.60 25.96
CA MET A 1 10.64 -9.71 25.21
C MET A 1 9.92 -9.76 23.87
N LYS A 2 10.54 -9.33 22.76
CA LYS A 2 9.93 -9.46 21.42
C LYS A 2 9.85 -10.96 21.13
N GLU A 3 8.65 -11.53 21.02
CA GLU A 3 8.51 -12.91 20.55
C GLU A 3 9.03 -12.98 19.11
N LEU A 4 10.11 -13.73 18.91
CA LEU A 4 10.89 -13.75 17.66
C LEU A 4 10.17 -14.43 16.46
N GLY A 5 8.94 -14.92 16.63
CA GLY A 5 8.21 -15.66 15.59
C GLY A 5 6.87 -15.05 15.15
N ASN A 6 6.21 -14.26 16.01
CA ASN A 6 4.88 -13.75 15.69
C ASN A 6 4.99 -12.47 14.83
N ARG A 7 4.14 -12.38 13.80
CA ARG A 7 4.03 -11.25 12.86
C ARG A 7 2.56 -10.95 12.62
N SER A 8 2.22 -9.68 12.50
CA SER A 8 0.90 -9.29 12.01
C SER A 8 0.95 -9.14 10.49
N ALA A 9 -0.16 -9.47 9.82
CA ALA A 9 -0.30 -9.31 8.38
C ALA A 9 -1.29 -8.18 8.08
N LEU A 10 -0.87 -7.20 7.29
CA LEU A 10 -1.73 -6.15 6.77
C LEU A 10 -2.11 -6.49 5.33
N TYR A 11 -3.41 -6.62 5.08
CA TYR A 11 -3.96 -6.73 3.73
C TYR A 11 -4.40 -5.36 3.26
N ILE A 12 -3.86 -4.91 2.13
CA ILE A 12 -4.11 -3.57 1.58
C ILE A 12 -5.12 -3.68 0.44
N ILE A 13 -6.13 -2.80 0.48
CA ILE A 13 -7.12 -2.67 -0.58
C ILE A 13 -6.99 -1.25 -1.16
N PRO A 14 -6.61 -1.10 -2.44
CA PRO A 14 -6.51 0.22 -3.05
C PRO A 14 -7.89 0.88 -3.14
N LYS A 15 -7.99 2.13 -2.64
CA LYS A 15 -9.19 2.97 -2.78
C LYS A 15 -9.24 3.69 -4.13
N SER A 16 -10.38 4.32 -4.41
CA SER A 16 -10.63 5.05 -5.67
C SER A 16 -9.53 6.05 -6.07
N PRO A 17 -8.93 6.85 -5.16
CA PRO A 17 -7.86 7.77 -5.55
C PRO A 17 -6.64 7.06 -6.13
N PHE A 18 -6.22 5.96 -5.51
CA PHE A 18 -5.11 5.14 -5.99
C PHE A 18 -5.44 4.52 -7.35
N LYS A 19 -6.64 3.93 -7.48
CA LYS A 19 -7.11 3.33 -8.75
C LYS A 19 -7.13 4.34 -9.89
N ASN A 20 -7.51 5.58 -9.61
CA ASN A 20 -7.55 6.65 -10.62
C ASN A 20 -6.15 7.13 -11.01
N TRP A 21 -5.20 7.18 -10.07
CA TRP A 21 -3.80 7.49 -10.37
C TRP A 21 -3.15 6.35 -11.17
N ALA A 22 -3.34 5.10 -10.76
CA ALA A 22 -2.77 3.92 -11.39
C ALA A 22 -3.19 3.76 -12.87
N LYS A 23 -4.43 4.14 -13.21
CA LYS A 23 -4.94 4.19 -14.60
C LYS A 23 -4.12 5.04 -15.55
N GLN A 24 -3.35 5.99 -15.06
CA GLN A 24 -2.49 6.84 -15.90
C GLN A 24 -1.27 6.09 -16.43
N TYR A 25 -0.93 4.95 -15.83
CA TYR A 25 0.24 4.12 -16.14
C TYR A 25 -0.17 2.75 -16.68
N ASP A 26 -1.38 2.64 -17.22
CA ASP A 26 -1.91 1.43 -17.86
C ASP A 26 -1.32 1.27 -19.26
N ASP A 27 0.00 1.09 -19.31
CA ASP A 27 0.78 0.95 -20.55
C ASP A 27 1.03 -0.51 -20.93
N ASP A 28 0.60 -1.48 -20.12
CA ASP A 28 0.84 -2.90 -20.36
C ASP A 28 -0.37 -3.58 -21.03
N PRO A 29 -0.36 -3.78 -22.36
CA PRO A 29 -1.46 -4.42 -23.08
C PRO A 29 -1.63 -5.92 -22.75
N LEU A 30 -0.71 -6.52 -21.98
CA LEU A 30 -0.73 -7.94 -21.59
C LEU A 30 -1.34 -8.17 -20.20
N CYS A 31 -1.45 -7.13 -19.37
CA CYS A 31 -1.97 -7.22 -18.01
C CYS A 31 -3.31 -6.48 -17.94
N ASP A 32 -4.40 -7.18 -17.62
CA ASP A 32 -5.68 -6.50 -17.40
C ASP A 32 -5.53 -5.61 -16.16
N LEU A 33 -5.61 -4.29 -16.36
CA LEU A 33 -5.64 -3.28 -15.30
C LEU A 33 -6.53 -3.69 -14.12
N VAL A 34 -7.68 -4.33 -14.41
CA VAL A 34 -8.62 -4.81 -13.39
C VAL A 34 -8.00 -5.92 -12.56
N GLU A 35 -7.27 -6.86 -13.15
CA GLU A 35 -6.57 -7.91 -12.42
C GLU A 35 -5.46 -7.32 -11.54
N ARG A 36 -4.63 -6.43 -12.08
CA ARG A 36 -3.54 -5.78 -11.34
C ARG A 36 -4.05 -4.92 -10.17
N LEU A 37 -5.16 -4.20 -10.35
CA LEU A 37 -5.80 -3.44 -9.27
C LEU A 37 -6.50 -4.32 -8.21
N ASN A 38 -6.77 -5.58 -8.54
CA ASN A 38 -7.35 -6.56 -7.62
C ASN A 38 -6.29 -7.52 -7.03
N GLU A 39 -5.01 -7.32 -7.37
CA GLU A 39 -3.92 -8.09 -6.80
C GLU A 39 -3.88 -7.89 -5.28
N LYS A 40 -3.63 -8.99 -4.55
CA LYS A 40 -3.68 -9.00 -3.10
C LYS A 40 -2.31 -8.68 -2.51
N HIS A 41 -2.15 -7.47 -2.02
CA HIS A 41 -0.90 -7.04 -1.41
C HIS A 41 -0.96 -7.25 0.10
N ILE A 42 -0.04 -8.08 0.60
CA ILE A 42 0.05 -8.44 2.02
C ILE A 42 1.42 -8.04 2.55
N TYR A 43 1.43 -7.25 3.62
CA TYR A 43 2.64 -6.79 4.29
C TYR A 43 2.77 -7.45 5.66
N LEU A 44 3.90 -8.08 5.92
CA LEU A 44 4.23 -8.61 7.26
C LEU A 44 4.90 -7.52 8.07
N ILE A 45 4.32 -7.19 9.23
CA ILE A 45 4.81 -6.17 10.15
C ILE A 45 5.18 -6.80 11.50
N ASP A 46 5.77 -6.00 12.40
CA ASP A 46 5.99 -6.44 13.77
C ASP A 46 4.67 -6.88 14.42
N PHE A 47 4.75 -7.80 15.38
CA PHE A 47 3.57 -8.20 16.13
C PHE A 47 3.17 -7.08 17.09
N PHE A 48 1.91 -6.66 17.00
CA PHE A 48 1.31 -5.68 17.91
C PHE A 48 0.31 -6.38 18.82
N TYR A 49 0.42 -6.09 20.13
CA TYR A 49 -0.60 -6.47 21.10
C TYR A 49 -1.79 -5.51 21.11
N GLN A 50 -1.59 -4.30 20.57
CA GLN A 50 -2.62 -3.27 20.48
C GLN A 50 -3.63 -3.62 19.38
N GLU A 51 -4.91 -3.37 19.64
CA GLU A 51 -5.99 -3.59 18.68
C GLU A 51 -6.28 -2.36 17.80
N ASN A 52 -5.71 -1.20 18.15
CA ASN A 52 -5.93 0.02 17.40
C ASN A 52 -5.12 0.00 16.09
N LEU A 53 -5.82 -0.01 14.96
CA LEU A 53 -5.22 -0.07 13.64
C LEU A 53 -4.50 1.23 13.26
N GLU A 54 -5.00 2.40 13.71
CA GLU A 54 -4.38 3.69 13.42
C GLU A 54 -2.95 3.76 13.97
N ASP A 55 -2.75 3.36 15.23
CA ASP A 55 -1.45 3.34 15.90
C ASP A 55 -0.45 2.43 15.19
N ILE A 56 -0.93 1.27 14.70
CA ILE A 56 -0.12 0.33 13.92
C ILE A 56 0.27 0.96 12.59
N LEU A 57 -0.70 1.57 11.90
CA LEU A 57 -0.49 2.15 10.57
C LEU A 57 0.44 3.35 10.59
N GLU A 58 0.47 4.19 11.64
CA GLU A 58 1.36 5.36 11.73
C GLU A 58 2.84 5.00 11.44
N SER A 59 3.28 3.81 11.85
CA SER A 59 4.66 3.35 11.67
C SER A 59 4.96 2.79 10.27
N TYR A 60 3.94 2.37 9.51
CA TYR A 60 4.14 1.62 8.25
C TYR A 60 3.47 2.25 7.02
N TYR A 61 2.49 3.14 7.19
CA TYR A 61 1.65 3.63 6.10
C TYR A 61 2.47 4.23 4.96
N LEU A 62 3.49 5.02 5.27
CA LEU A 62 4.31 5.68 4.25
C LEU A 62 5.11 4.66 3.44
N ASN A 63 5.72 3.68 4.12
CA ASN A 63 6.51 2.64 3.44
C ASN A 63 5.63 1.77 2.57
N ILE A 64 4.49 1.30 3.11
CA ILE A 64 3.49 0.54 2.35
C ILE A 64 3.06 1.33 1.12
N PHE A 65 2.73 2.60 1.30
CA PHE A 65 2.28 3.45 0.21
C PHE A 65 3.34 3.67 -0.87
N GLU A 66 4.59 3.92 -0.51
CA GLU A 66 5.67 4.03 -1.49
C GLU A 66 5.94 2.70 -2.21
N TYR A 67 5.82 1.56 -1.54
CA TYR A 67 5.91 0.25 -2.20
C TYR A 67 4.79 0.05 -3.21
N GLU A 68 3.55 0.35 -2.82
CA GLU A 68 2.40 0.33 -3.72
C GLU A 68 2.66 1.19 -4.96
N LEU A 69 3.02 2.46 -4.79
CA LEU A 69 3.30 3.35 -5.92
C LEU A 69 4.45 2.85 -6.80
N SER A 70 5.53 2.37 -6.18
CA SER A 70 6.71 1.87 -6.90
C SER A 70 6.42 0.63 -7.74
N SER A 71 5.40 -0.15 -7.38
CA SER A 71 4.97 -1.30 -8.19
C SER A 71 4.29 -0.88 -9.50
N TRP A 72 3.79 0.36 -9.58
CA TRP A 72 3.15 0.94 -10.78
C TRP A 72 4.09 1.83 -11.57
N ASN A 73 4.76 2.77 -10.89
CA ASN A 73 5.66 3.72 -11.51
C ASN A 73 6.91 3.93 -10.65
N THR A 74 8.09 3.78 -11.24
CA THR A 74 9.38 3.98 -10.54
C THR A 74 9.80 5.46 -10.50
N ILE A 75 9.15 6.33 -11.30
CA ILE A 75 9.45 7.76 -11.39
C ILE A 75 8.77 8.51 -10.23
N ARG A 76 9.53 8.71 -9.14
CA ARG A 76 9.03 9.34 -7.90
C ARG A 76 8.46 10.76 -8.08
N THR A 77 8.88 11.49 -9.10
CA THR A 77 8.39 12.86 -9.37
C THR A 77 6.95 12.88 -9.90
N GLU A 78 6.45 11.75 -10.39
CA GLU A 78 5.08 11.62 -10.92
C GLU A 78 4.12 10.97 -9.89
N TRP A 79 4.65 10.67 -8.70
CA TRP A 79 3.86 10.18 -7.58
C TRP A 79 3.01 11.31 -6.99
N PRO A 80 1.89 10.99 -6.32
CA PRO A 80 1.11 11.99 -5.61
C PRO A 80 1.96 12.77 -4.60
N GLU A 81 1.90 14.11 -4.63
CA GLU A 81 2.63 14.97 -3.70
C GLU A 81 2.16 14.77 -2.26
N ASN A 82 0.84 14.65 -2.06
CA ASN A 82 0.26 14.37 -0.74
C ASN A 82 0.13 12.86 -0.52
N ARG A 83 0.96 12.33 0.37
CA ARG A 83 1.03 10.91 0.75
C ARG A 83 0.66 10.69 2.22
N SER A 84 -0.04 11.65 2.82
CA SER A 84 -0.53 11.51 4.19
C SER A 84 -1.59 10.40 4.26
N ILE A 85 -1.69 9.78 5.44
CA ILE A 85 -2.66 8.72 5.72
C ILE A 85 -4.10 9.13 5.33
N ASN A 86 -4.45 10.40 5.51
CA ASN A 86 -5.76 10.99 5.20
C ASN A 86 -6.14 11.02 3.72
N VAL A 87 -5.19 10.89 2.80
CA VAL A 87 -5.49 10.88 1.37
C VAL A 87 -6.09 9.54 0.94
N PHE A 88 -5.91 8.49 1.75
CA PHE A 88 -6.28 7.12 1.41
C PHE A 88 -7.04 6.36 2.51
N THR A 89 -7.28 6.96 3.69
CA THR A 89 -8.33 6.56 4.65
C THR A 89 -9.70 7.13 4.30
#